data_AF-A0A3B8UHA4-F1
#
_entry.id   AF-A0A3B8UHA4-F1
#
_cell.length_a   1.000
_cell.length_b   1.000
_cell.length_c   1.000
_cell.angle_alpha   90.00
_cell.angle_beta   90.00
_cell.angle_gamma   90.00
#
_symmetry.space_group_name_H-M   'P 1'
#
loop_
_entity.id
_entity.type
_entity.pdbx_description
1 polymer ?
#
loop_
_entity_poly.entity_id
_entity_poly.type
_entity_poly.pdbx_seq_one_letter_code
_entity_poly.pdbx_strand_id
1 'polypeptide(L)'
;MITRRLIRTRQLKEGMKIDQSIVDRAGRNLVQKGSILDNYVIESLLRMGIMMVYIQTGEESDDDIEKSISPQARKQIERLR
;
A
#
# COMPACT_ATOMS: atom_id res chain seq x y z
N MET A 1 12.36 -6.62 4.76
CA MET A 1 11.93 -5.40 5.49
C MET A 1 10.54 -5.05 5.00
N ILE A 2 9.55 -4.85 5.88
CA ILE A 2 8.21 -4.44 5.44
C ILE A 2 8.29 -2.96 5.08
N THR A 3 7.99 -2.63 3.82
CA THR A 3 7.85 -1.24 3.38
C THR A 3 6.38 -0.83 3.47
N ARG A 4 6.13 0.47 3.62
CA ARG A 4 4.78 1.02 3.64
C ARG A 4 4.62 2.04 2.54
N ARG A 5 3.48 2.02 1.87
CA ARG A 5 3.14 3.00 0.82
C ARG A 5 1.83 3.70 1.17
N LEU A 6 1.79 5.01 0.99
CA LEU A 6 0.55 5.78 1.05
C LEU A 6 -0.21 5.62 -0.26
N ILE A 7 -1.43 5.12 -0.21
CA ILE A 7 -2.26 4.83 -1.39
C ILE A 7 -3.61 5.55 -1.25
N ARG A 8 -4.14 6.08 -2.36
CA ARG A 8 -5.50 6.64 -2.41
C ARG A 8 -6.51 5.51 -2.20
N THR A 9 -7.51 5.72 -1.35
CA THR A 9 -8.53 4.70 -1.05
C THR A 9 -9.22 4.16 -2.32
N ARG A 10 -9.42 5.02 -3.33
CA ARG A 10 -9.97 4.64 -4.64
C ARG A 10 -9.07 3.71 -5.49
N GLN A 11 -7.80 3.59 -5.15
CA GLN A 11 -6.82 2.72 -5.82
C GLN A 11 -6.57 1.42 -5.05
N LEU A 12 -7.21 1.24 -3.89
CA LEU A 12 -7.11 0.01 -3.12
C LEU A 12 -7.76 -1.13 -3.89
N LYS A 13 -7.20 -2.32 -3.68
CA LYS A 13 -7.75 -3.57 -4.18
C LYS A 13 -7.96 -4.51 -3.01
N GLU A 14 -8.96 -5.37 -3.13
CA GLU A 14 -9.14 -6.50 -2.23
C GLU A 14 -7.84 -7.30 -2.11
N GLY A 15 -7.52 -7.74 -0.89
CA GLY A 15 -6.28 -8.47 -0.59
C GLY A 15 -5.12 -7.58 -0.12
N MET A 16 -5.18 -6.25 -0.28
CA MET A 16 -4.17 -5.35 0.28
C MET A 16 -4.19 -5.37 1.81
N LYS A 17 -3.01 -5.23 2.44
CA LYS A 17 -2.88 -5.27 3.90
C LYS A 17 -2.64 -3.88 4.47
N ILE A 18 -3.50 -3.40 5.36
CA ILE A 18 -3.40 -2.05 5.92
C ILE A 18 -2.27 -1.97 6.97
N ASP A 19 -1.51 -0.87 6.98
CA ASP A 19 -0.41 -0.63 7.93
C ASP A 19 -0.78 0.36 9.07
N GLN A 20 -2.07 0.67 9.21
CA GLN A 20 -2.60 1.58 10.22
C GLN A 20 -3.92 1.06 10.76
N SER A 21 -4.27 1.46 11.99
CA SER A 21 -5.62 1.25 12.51
C SER A 21 -6.53 2.40 12.11
N ILE A 22 -7.79 2.10 11.82
CA ILE A 22 -8.85 3.08 11.59
C ILE A 22 -9.78 3.07 12.78
N VAL A 23 -9.89 4.20 13.46
CA VAL A 23 -10.74 4.38 14.64
C VAL A 23 -11.86 5.37 14.35
N ASP A 24 -13.03 5.15 14.92
CA ASP A 24 -14.12 6.12 14.86
C ASP A 24 -13.97 7.23 15.91
N ARG A 25 -14.92 8.18 15.92
CA ARG A 25 -14.94 9.30 16.88
C ARG A 25 -15.11 8.85 18.34
N ALA A 26 -15.64 7.66 18.58
CA ALA A 26 -15.82 7.09 19.91
C ALA A 26 -14.60 6.23 20.33
N GLY A 27 -13.55 6.16 19.51
CA GLY A 27 -12.35 5.36 19.76
C GLY A 27 -12.50 3.87 19.47
N ARG A 28 -13.60 3.45 18.83
CA ARG A 28 -13.80 2.05 18.43
C ARG A 28 -12.94 1.74 17.22
N ASN A 29 -12.25 0.61 17.26
CA ASN A 29 -11.42 0.15 16.16
C ASN A 29 -12.30 -0.47 15.06
N LEU A 30 -12.34 0.19 13.91
CA LEU A 30 -13.11 -0.27 12.74
C LEU A 30 -12.27 -1.18 11.84
N VAL A 31 -10.98 -0.90 11.73
CA VAL A 31 -10.02 -1.69 10.95
C VAL A 31 -8.71 -1.76 11.72
N GLN A 32 -8.25 -2.96 12.03
CA GLN A 32 -7.01 -3.17 12.78
C GLN A 32 -5.80 -3.08 11.85
N LYS A 33 -4.69 -2.50 12.33
CA LYS A 33 -3.40 -2.58 11.63
C LYS A 33 -3.06 -4.05 11.32
N GLY A 34 -2.74 -4.31 10.06
CA GLY A 34 -2.42 -5.64 9.55
C GLY A 34 -3.61 -6.42 9.01
N SER A 35 -4.83 -5.88 9.08
CA SER A 35 -6.00 -6.47 8.42
C SER A 35 -5.84 -6.49 6.90
N ILE A 36 -6.32 -7.57 6.29
CA ILE A 36 -6.53 -7.65 4.85
C ILE A 36 -7.82 -6.90 4.52
N LEU A 37 -7.77 -6.06 3.50
CA LEU A 37 -8.90 -5.27 3.05
C LEU A 37 -9.76 -6.09 2.10
N ASP A 38 -11.05 -6.18 2.39
CA ASP A 38 -12.08 -6.66 1.46
C ASP A 38 -12.82 -5.46 0.82
N ASN A 39 -13.71 -5.75 -0.12
CA ASN A 39 -14.48 -4.70 -0.81
C ASN A 39 -15.38 -3.91 0.16
N TYR A 40 -15.92 -4.56 1.19
CA TYR A 40 -16.78 -3.91 2.17
C TYR A 40 -16.02 -2.86 2.99
N VAL A 41 -14.81 -3.19 3.44
CA VAL A 41 -13.93 -2.28 4.16
C VAL A 41 -13.50 -1.13 3.25
N ILE A 42 -13.10 -1.41 2.01
CA ILE A 42 -12.70 -0.38 1.04
C ILE A 42 -13.85 0.62 0.79
N GLU A 43 -15.06 0.12 0.55
CA GLU A 43 -16.25 0.97 0.40
C GLU A 43 -16.53 1.81 1.65
N SER A 44 -16.37 1.22 2.84
CA SER A 44 -16.59 1.91 4.11
C SER A 44 -15.60 3.06 4.28
N LEU A 45 -14.31 2.86 3.96
CA LEU A 45 -13.31 3.92 3.98
C LEU A 45 -13.69 5.08 3.04
N LEU A 46 -14.22 4.78 1.85
CA LEU A 46 -14.69 5.79 0.89
C LEU A 46 -15.89 6.57 1.43
N ARG A 47 -16.88 5.88 2.00
CA ARG A 47 -18.08 6.51 2.59
C ARG A 47 -17.75 7.39 3.80
N MET A 48 -16.72 7.02 4.55
CA MET A 48 -16.19 7.81 5.67
C MET A 48 -15.34 9.01 5.23
N GLY A 49 -15.08 9.16 3.92
CA GLY A 49 -14.22 10.24 3.41
C GLY A 49 -12.73 10.05 3.75
N ILE A 50 -12.30 8.83 4.07
CA ILE A 50 -10.89 8.51 4.29
C ILE A 50 -10.25 8.38 2.91
N MET A 51 -9.45 9.38 2.53
CA MET A 51 -8.95 9.53 1.16
C MET A 51 -7.64 8.77 0.87
N MET A 52 -6.83 8.54 1.91
CA MET A 52 -5.51 7.94 1.81
C MET A 52 -5.29 7.00 2.99
N VAL A 53 -4.64 5.85 2.76
CA VAL A 53 -4.25 4.90 3.80
C VAL A 53 -2.84 4.36 3.53
N TYR A 54 -2.13 4.00 4.59
CA TYR A 54 -0.88 3.25 4.48
C TYR A 54 -1.19 1.76 4.29
N ILE A 55 -0.58 1.17 3.26
CA ILE A 55 -0.62 -0.26 2.95
C ILE A 55 0.76 -0.85 3.17
N GLN A 56 0.81 -2.04 3.77
CA GLN A 56 2.00 -2.87 3.87
C GLN A 56 2.32 -3.40 2.48
N THR A 57 3.51 -3.07 1.98
CA THR A 57 4.08 -3.64 0.76
C THR A 57 5.21 -4.57 1.17
N GLY A 58 5.15 -5.81 0.68
CA GLY A 58 5.99 -6.92 1.14
C GLY A 58 6.36 -7.86 0.00
N GLU A 59 7.02 -7.30 -1.00
CA GLU A 59 8.01 -7.83 -1.95
C GLU A 59 7.99 -6.83 -3.11
N GLU A 60 9.03 -6.01 -3.25
CA GLU A 60 9.30 -5.44 -4.57
C GLU A 60 9.58 -6.66 -5.45
N SER A 61 8.69 -6.95 -6.40
CA SER A 61 9.02 -7.94 -7.42
C SER A 61 10.26 -7.44 -8.17
N ASP A 62 11.09 -8.33 -8.72
CA ASP A 62 12.22 -7.91 -9.57
C ASP A 62 11.75 -6.93 -10.66
N ASP A 63 10.51 -7.07 -11.13
CA ASP A 63 9.85 -6.15 -12.06
C ASP A 63 9.61 -4.73 -11.49
N ASP A 64 9.27 -4.62 -10.21
CA ASP A 64 9.10 -3.33 -9.53
C ASP A 64 10.45 -2.64 -9.29
N ILE A 65 11.48 -3.44 -8.98
CA ILE A 65 12.86 -2.97 -8.86
C ILE A 65 13.32 -2.47 -10.23
N GLU A 66 13.20 -3.27 -11.30
CA GLU A 66 13.58 -2.86 -12.65
C GLU A 66 12.88 -1.57 -13.08
N LYS A 67 11.57 -1.43 -12.84
CA LYS A 67 10.80 -0.22 -13.17
C LYS A 67 11.25 1.02 -12.40
N SER A 68 11.85 0.85 -11.22
CA SER A 68 12.37 1.95 -10.38
C SER A 68 13.78 2.41 -10.77
N ILE A 69 14.56 1.59 -11.49
CA ILE A 69 15.91 1.94 -11.91
C ILE A 69 15.87 2.97 -13.05
N SER A 70 16.52 4.11 -12.83
CA SER A 70 16.65 5.17 -13.83
C SER A 70 17.40 4.66 -15.08
N PRO A 71 17.14 5.23 -16.27
CA PRO A 71 17.82 4.80 -17.49
C PRO A 71 19.35 4.87 -17.41
N GLN A 72 19.89 5.81 -16.62
CA GLN A 72 21.33 5.93 -16.39
C GLN A 72 21.86 4.80 -15.51
N ALA A 73 21.16 4.47 -14.43
CA ALA A 73 21.54 3.37 -13.55
C ALA A 73 21.45 2.00 -14.26
N ARG A 74 20.46 1.80 -15.17
CA ARG A 74 20.36 0.59 -15.99
C ARG A 74 21.59 0.39 -16.88
N LYS A 75 22.00 1.43 -17.61
CA LYS A 75 23.20 1.37 -18.46
C LYS A 75 24.47 1.05 -17.66
N GLN A 76 24.56 1.53 -16.44
CA GLN A 76 25.71 1.29 -15.58
C GLN A 76 25.74 -0.13 -15.03
N ILE A 77 24.58 -0.71 -14.70
CA ILE A 77 24.43 -2.12 -14.31
C ILE A 77 24.77 -3.03 -15.49
N GLU A 78 24.28 -2.73 -16.69
CA GLU A 78 24.58 -3.50 -17.91
C GLU A 78 26.09 -3.49 -18.24
N ARG A 79 26.77 -2.36 -18.01
CA ARG A 79 28.23 -2.25 -18.21
C ARG A 79 29.06 -3.07 -17.20
N LEU A 80 28.50 -3.39 -16.05
CA LEU A 80 29.19 -4.10 -14.95
C LEU A 80 28.88 -5.60 -14.91
N ARG A 81 28.03 -6.09 -15.82
CA ARG A 81 27.66 -7.50 -15.96
C ARG A 81 28.53 -8.19 -16.99
#